data_AF-A0A645HN65-F1
#
_entry.id   AF-A0A645HN65-F1
#
_cell.length_a   1.000
_cell.length_b   1.000
_cell.length_c   1.000
_cell.angle_alpha   90.00
_cell.angle_beta   90.00
_cell.angle_gamma   90.00
#
_symmetry.space_group_name_H-M   'P 1'
#
loop_
_entity.id
_entity.type
_entity.pdbx_description
1 polymer ?
#
loop_
_entity_poly.entity_id
_entity_poly.type
_entity_poly.pdbx_seq_one_letter_code
_entity_poly.pdbx_strand_id
1 'polypeptide(L)' 'MTFGRFTTEEEIDYAIKSIRENVLKLRELSPLWEMYKDGIDLSTIQWAAH' A
#
# COMPACT_ATOMS: atom_id res chain seq x y z
N MET A 1 12.96 4.85 1.66
CA MET A 1 13.47 5.78 0.64
C MET A 1 13.66 7.12 1.31
N THR A 2 14.88 7.62 1.36
CA THR A 2 15.20 8.95 1.89
C THR A 2 15.63 9.81 0.72
N PHE A 3 14.90 10.90 0.47
CA PHE A 3 15.22 11.84 -0.59
C PHE A 3 16.27 12.83 -0.10
N GLY A 4 17.25 13.14 -0.95
CA GLY A 4 18.41 13.97 -0.62
C GLY A 4 18.71 15.00 -1.70
N ARG A 5 19.84 15.74 -1.54
CA ARG A 5 20.24 16.86 -2.43
C ARG A 5 20.46 16.46 -3.90
N PHE A 6 20.55 15.16 -4.18
CA PHE A 6 20.76 14.61 -5.54
C PHE A 6 19.50 13.98 -6.13
N THR A 7 18.39 13.95 -5.39
CA THR A 7 17.14 13.37 -5.88
C THR A 7 16.54 14.28 -6.95
N THR A 8 16.25 13.71 -8.12
CA THR A 8 15.57 14.42 -9.20
C THR A 8 14.05 14.23 -9.15
N GLU A 9 13.30 15.12 -9.80
CA GLU A 9 11.83 14.96 -9.92
C GLU A 9 11.45 13.64 -10.59
N GLU A 10 12.22 13.19 -11.59
CA GLU A 10 12.01 11.92 -12.27
C GLU A 10 12.15 10.71 -11.33
N GLU A 11 13.12 10.73 -10.40
CA GLU A 11 13.27 9.69 -9.39
C GLU A 11 12.10 9.67 -8.39
N ILE A 12 11.57 10.85 -8.06
CA ILE A 12 10.39 10.98 -7.19
C ILE A 12 9.17 10.41 -7.91
N ASP A 13 8.94 10.76 -9.17
CA ASP A 13 7.83 10.24 -9.97
C ASP A 13 7.91 8.73 -10.15
N TYR A 14 9.11 8.20 -10.39
CA TYR A 14 9.36 6.76 -10.42
C TYR A 14 9.02 6.10 -9.09
N ALA A 15 9.51 6.64 -7.97
CA ALA A 15 9.22 6.12 -6.64
C ALA A 15 7.72 6.13 -6.34
N ILE A 16 7.01 7.20 -6.67
CA ILE A 16 5.55 7.31 -6.51
C ILE A 16 4.85 6.21 -7.31
N LYS A 17 5.22 6.05 -8.59
CA LYS A 17 4.62 5.03 -9.46
C LYS A 17 4.87 3.62 -8.93
N SER A 18 6.11 3.30 -8.59
CA SER A 18 6.48 1.99 -8.06
C SER A 18 5.77 1.69 -6.74
N ILE A 19 5.69 2.65 -5.81
CA ILE A 19 4.96 2.44 -4.55
C ILE A 19 3.47 2.20 -4.83
N ARG A 20 2.85 3.01 -5.69
CA ARG A 20 1.43 2.84 -6.05
C ARG A 20 1.15 1.47 -6.64
N GLU A 21 1.96 1.03 -7.60
CA GLU A 21 1.79 -0.28 -8.24
C GLU A 21 1.94 -1.43 -7.25
N ASN A 22 2.94 -1.38 -6.38
CA ASN A 22 3.14 -2.40 -5.36
C ASN A 22 1.99 -2.42 -4.34
N VAL A 23 1.52 -1.25 -3.89
CA VAL A 23 0.37 -1.16 -2.97
C VAL A 23 -0.91 -1.67 -3.64
N LEU A 24 -1.13 -1.37 -4.92
CA LEU A 24 -2.28 -1.88 -5.68
C LEU A 24 -2.24 -3.41 -5.79
N LYS A 25 -1.09 -4.00 -6.13
CA LYS A 25 -0.94 -5.46 -6.17
C LYS A 25 -1.20 -6.11 -4.82
N LEU A 26 -0.69 -5.53 -3.74
CA LEU A 26 -0.95 -6.02 -2.37
C LEU A 26 -2.44 -5.94 -2.01
N ARG A 27 -3.11 -4.89 -2.47
CA ARG A 27 -4.56 -4.69 -2.28
C ARG A 27 -5.39 -5.70 -3.08
N GLU A 28 -5.03 -5.99 -4.32
CA GLU A 28 -5.71 -7.01 -5.15
C GLU A 28 -5.60 -8.42 -4.55
N LEU A 29 -4.49 -8.72 -3.89
CA LEU A 29 -4.25 -10.02 -3.27
C LEU A 29 -4.71 -10.10 -1.81
N SER A 30 -5.09 -8.98 -1.19
CA SER A 30 -5.45 -8.94 0.22
C SER A 30 -6.96 -9.13 0.40
N PRO A 31 -7.42 -10.25 0.99
CA PRO A 31 -8.83 -10.45 1.31
C PRO A 31 -9.36 -9.39 2.30
N LEU A 32 -8.47 -8.82 3.12
CA LEU A 32 -8.81 -7.72 4.04
C LEU A 32 -9.15 -6.43 3.29
N TRP A 33 -8.54 -6.19 2.13
CA TRP A 33 -8.84 -5.02 1.32
C TRP A 33 -10.22 -5.13 0.67
N GLU A 34 -10.63 -6.33 0.24
CA GLU A 34 -11.98 -6.56 -0.24
C GLU A 34 -13.00 -6.40 0.89
N MET A 35 -12.73 -6.94 2.09
CA MET A 35 -13.58 -6.72 3.27
C MET A 35 -13.74 -5.24 3.63
N TYR A 36 -12.67 -4.46 3.53
CA TYR A 36 -12.72 -3.00 3.71
C TYR A 36 -13.62 -2.32 2.68
N LYS A 37 -13.53 -2.69 1.39
CA LYS A 37 -14.41 -2.13 0.33
C LYS A 37 -15.87 -2.49 0.55
N ASP A 38 -16.16 -3.68 1.05
CA ASP A 38 -17.51 -4.15 1.36
C ASP A 38 -18.09 -3.48 2.63
N GLY A 39 -17.35 -2.56 3.26
CA GLY A 39 -17.79 -1.80 4.43
C GLY A 39 -17.74 -2.59 5.73
N ILE A 40 -17.01 -3.71 5.75
CA ILE A 40 -16.81 -4.51 6.96
C ILE A 40 -15.78 -3.82 7.84
N ASP A 41 -16.14 -3.56 9.09
CA ASP A 41 -15.25 -2.95 10.07
C ASP A 41 -14.13 -3.92 10.45
N LEU A 42 -12.96 -3.73 9.83
CA LEU A 42 -11.75 -4.53 10.07
C LEU A 42 -11.26 -4.48 11.53
N SER A 43 -11.71 -3.50 12.34
CA SER A 43 -11.37 -3.45 13.77
C SER A 43 -11.99 -4.58 14.59
N THR A 44 -13.04 -5.22 14.06
CA THR A 44 -13.72 -6.36 14.70
C THR A 44 -13.06 -7.70 14.38
N ILE A 45 -12.12 -7.74 13.43
CA ILE A 45 -11.40 -8.95 13.05
C ILE A 45 -10.35 -9.25 14.11
N GLN A 46 -10.46 -10.41 14.77
CA GLN A 46 -9.36 -10.93 15.58
C GLN A 46 -8.22 -11.35 14.66
N TRP A 47 -7.24 -10.47 14.52
CA TRP A 47 -5.97 -10.76 13.86
C TRP A 47 -5.36 -11.99 14.54
N ALA A 48 -5.08 -13.03 13.77
CA ALA A 48 -4.31 -14.16 14.27
C ALA A 48 -2.92 -13.62 14.65
N ALA A 49 -2.68 -13.41 15.94
CA ALA A 49 -1.37 -13.08 16.46
C ALA A 49 -0.46 -14.28 16.19
N HIS A 50 0.50 -14.11 15.29
CA HIS A 50 1.65 -14.99 15.12
C HIS A 50 2.92 -14.16 15.12
#